data_AF-L7FBL0-F1
#
_entry.id   AF-L7FBL0-F1
#
_cell.length_a   1.000
_cell.length_b   1.000
_cell.length_c   1.000
_cell.angle_alpha   90.00
_cell.angle_beta   90.00
_cell.angle_gamma   90.00
#
_symmetry.space_group_name_H-M   'P 1'
#
loop_
_entity.id
_entity.type
_entity.pdbx_description
1 polymer ?
#
loop_
_entity_poly.entity_id
_entity_poly.type
_entity_poly.pdbx_seq_one_letter_code
_entity_poly.pdbx_strand_id
1 'polypeptide(L)'
;MTGSRTLIGTHVTSHAPCFGDEDFAVADDRWKNGIELVAICEPVLYVCGGCPFRAACIRQVVPAKSLFTGICGGRIWLNGVIIHELPDADPNELPVPVIRKSCGTAAGSRAHRRAVEQQCPRCLPYYRPGPNPLDAEVQAAQQLELPDAP
;
A
#
# COMPACT_ATOMS: atom_id res chain seq x y z
N MET A 1 1.74 -23.17 32.30
CA MET A 1 0.99 -21.93 32.59
C MET A 1 0.95 -21.08 31.32
N THR A 2 0.04 -21.38 30.42
CA THR A 2 -0.19 -20.64 29.17
C THR A 2 -1.16 -19.51 29.44
N GLY A 3 -0.63 -18.33 29.74
CA GLY A 3 -1.44 -17.12 29.89
C GLY A 3 -2.04 -16.73 28.55
N SER A 4 -3.35 -16.91 28.39
CA SER A 4 -4.12 -16.22 27.36
C SER A 4 -3.98 -14.72 27.58
N ARG A 5 -3.13 -14.08 26.77
CA ARG A 5 -3.11 -12.63 26.66
C ARG A 5 -4.39 -12.20 25.96
N THR A 6 -5.42 -11.99 26.75
CA THR A 6 -6.60 -11.24 26.32
C THR A 6 -6.12 -9.81 26.07
N LEU A 7 -5.72 -9.50 24.84
CA LEU A 7 -5.52 -8.13 24.40
C LEU A 7 -6.91 -7.51 24.24
N ILE A 8 -7.44 -6.96 25.32
CA ILE A 8 -8.49 -5.94 25.28
C ILE A 8 -7.83 -4.67 24.75
N GLY A 9 -7.44 -4.70 23.47
CA GLY A 9 -6.89 -3.58 22.75
C GLY A 9 -7.97 -3.05 21.83
N THR A 10 -8.32 -1.78 21.98
CA THR A 10 -9.18 -0.99 21.11
C THR A 10 -8.56 -0.79 19.73
N HIS A 11 -8.11 -1.86 19.08
CA HIS A 11 -7.69 -1.87 17.70
C HIS A 11 -8.95 -1.95 16.87
N VAL A 12 -9.37 -0.83 16.29
CA VAL A 12 -10.52 -0.79 15.36
C VAL A 12 -10.40 -1.82 14.23
N THR A 13 -9.19 -2.31 13.94
CA THR A 13 -8.92 -3.39 12.96
C THR A 13 -9.13 -4.81 13.47
N SER A 14 -9.29 -5.07 14.79
CA SER A 14 -9.58 -6.43 15.28
C SER A 14 -10.99 -6.93 14.90
N HIS A 15 -11.84 -6.01 14.42
CA HIS A 15 -13.13 -6.31 13.81
C HIS A 15 -13.06 -6.38 12.27
N ALA A 16 -11.90 -6.13 11.67
CA ALA A 16 -11.75 -6.24 10.22
C ALA A 16 -11.82 -7.72 9.81
N PRO A 17 -12.49 -8.05 8.70
CA PRO A 17 -12.62 -9.45 8.25
C PRO A 17 -11.29 -10.17 7.98
N CYS A 18 -10.24 -9.40 7.67
CA CYS A 18 -8.90 -9.91 7.41
C CYS A 18 -8.01 -10.06 8.65
N PHE A 19 -8.52 -9.75 9.84
CA PHE A 19 -7.71 -9.77 11.06
C PHE A 19 -7.19 -11.18 11.37
N GLY A 20 -5.87 -11.32 11.46
CA GLY A 20 -5.20 -12.60 11.77
C GLY A 20 -4.93 -13.49 10.55
N ASP A 21 -5.26 -13.04 9.35
CA ASP A 21 -4.96 -13.75 8.11
C ASP A 21 -3.51 -13.45 7.65
N GLU A 22 -2.71 -14.51 7.49
CA GLU A 22 -1.29 -14.41 7.15
C GLU A 22 -1.05 -13.96 5.70
N ASP A 23 -2.03 -14.11 4.80
CA ASP A 23 -1.90 -13.64 3.42
C ASP A 23 -2.05 -12.10 3.31
N PHE A 24 -2.46 -11.41 4.38
CA PHE A 24 -2.50 -9.94 4.46
C PHE A 24 -1.20 -9.32 4.96
N ALA A 25 -0.40 -10.08 5.73
CA ALA A 25 0.92 -9.69 6.22
C ALA A 25 1.93 -10.78 5.83
N VAL A 26 2.13 -10.93 4.52
CA VAL A 26 2.89 -12.02 3.92
C VAL A 26 4.30 -12.05 4.49
N ALA A 27 4.72 -13.20 5.00
CA ALA A 27 6.07 -13.42 5.49
C ALA A 27 7.12 -13.21 4.38
N ASP A 28 8.26 -12.61 4.74
CA ASP A 28 9.33 -12.20 3.80
C ASP A 28 9.95 -13.37 3.02
N ASP A 29 9.80 -14.62 3.50
CA ASP A 29 10.34 -15.82 2.85
C ASP A 29 9.42 -16.42 1.78
N ARG A 30 8.17 -15.93 1.65
CA ARG A 30 7.18 -16.44 0.68
C ARG A 30 7.25 -15.80 -0.70
N TRP A 31 8.05 -14.76 -0.88
CA TRP A 31 8.14 -14.00 -2.14
C TRP A 31 9.57 -13.48 -2.34
N LYS A 32 9.96 -13.23 -3.58
CA LYS A 32 11.31 -12.76 -3.96
C LYS A 32 11.33 -11.38 -4.59
N ASN A 33 10.23 -10.97 -5.19
CA ASN A 33 10.09 -9.70 -5.90
C ASN A 33 8.65 -9.17 -5.77
N GLY A 34 8.41 -7.94 -6.23
CA GLY A 34 7.11 -7.31 -6.09
C GLY A 34 6.00 -7.99 -6.90
N ILE A 35 6.34 -8.62 -8.03
CA ILE A 35 5.39 -9.37 -8.85
C ILE A 35 4.85 -10.59 -8.08
N GLU A 36 5.71 -11.38 -7.45
CA GLU A 36 5.32 -12.52 -6.62
C GLU A 36 4.47 -12.07 -5.41
N LEU A 37 4.83 -10.96 -4.78
CA LEU A 37 4.04 -10.39 -3.68
C LEU A 37 2.63 -10.02 -4.12
N VAL A 38 2.48 -9.38 -5.30
CA VAL A 38 1.16 -9.07 -5.86
C VAL A 38 0.38 -10.35 -6.15
N ALA A 39 1.00 -11.37 -6.72
CA ALA A 39 0.34 -12.64 -7.01
C ALA A 39 -0.22 -13.34 -5.75
N ILE A 40 0.46 -13.19 -4.60
CA ILE A 40 -0.03 -13.70 -3.30
C ILE A 40 -1.16 -12.83 -2.75
N CYS A 41 -1.01 -11.50 -2.80
CA CYS A 41 -1.91 -10.57 -2.12
C CYS A 41 -3.20 -10.26 -2.91
N GLU A 42 -3.13 -10.15 -4.24
CA GLU A 42 -4.25 -9.74 -5.09
C GLU A 42 -5.50 -10.61 -4.91
N PRO A 43 -5.41 -11.96 -4.83
CA PRO A 43 -6.58 -12.82 -4.63
C PRO A 43 -7.35 -12.58 -3.33
N VAL A 44 -6.70 -12.02 -2.30
CA VAL A 44 -7.35 -11.73 -1.00
C VAL A 44 -7.62 -10.22 -0.80
N LEU A 45 -7.11 -9.36 -1.68
CA LEU A 45 -7.28 -7.91 -1.60
C LEU A 45 -8.75 -7.46 -1.61
N TYR A 46 -9.62 -8.20 -2.31
CA TYR A 46 -11.05 -7.90 -2.43
C TYR A 46 -11.78 -7.80 -1.08
N VAL A 47 -11.28 -8.47 -0.03
CA VAL A 47 -11.82 -8.39 1.34
C VAL A 47 -11.82 -6.95 1.85
N CYS A 48 -10.91 -6.11 1.36
CA CYS A 48 -10.87 -4.70 1.70
C CYS A 48 -11.92 -3.84 0.98
N GLY A 49 -12.53 -4.29 -0.13
CA GLY A 49 -13.39 -3.46 -1.00
C GLY A 49 -14.64 -2.89 -0.32
N GLY A 50 -15.19 -3.60 0.67
CA GLY A 50 -16.30 -3.09 1.49
C GLY A 50 -15.92 -2.73 2.92
N CYS A 51 -14.62 -2.73 3.26
CA CYS A 51 -14.19 -2.62 4.64
C CYS A 51 -14.32 -1.18 5.15
N PRO A 52 -15.13 -0.90 6.19
CA PRO A 52 -15.28 0.46 6.71
C PRO A 52 -14.04 0.96 7.45
N PHE A 53 -13.06 0.07 7.67
CA PHE A 53 -11.86 0.36 8.45
C PHE A 53 -10.65 0.74 7.59
N ARG A 54 -10.75 0.90 6.26
CA ARG A 54 -9.58 1.17 5.39
C ARG A 54 -8.71 2.33 5.87
N ALA A 55 -9.29 3.51 6.10
CA ALA A 55 -8.56 4.67 6.60
C ALA A 55 -8.02 4.48 8.03
N ALA A 56 -8.71 3.73 8.87
CA ALA A 56 -8.25 3.42 10.23
C ALA A 56 -7.09 2.41 10.23
N CYS A 57 -7.15 1.42 9.34
CA CYS A 57 -6.10 0.44 9.07
C CYS A 57 -4.79 1.14 8.68
N ILE A 58 -4.84 2.06 7.70
CA ILE A 58 -3.66 2.82 7.27
C ILE A 58 -3.07 3.66 8.40
N ARG A 59 -3.91 4.32 9.20
CA ARG A 59 -3.46 5.11 10.35
C ARG A 59 -2.83 4.27 11.46
N GLN A 60 -3.26 3.03 11.63
CA GLN A 60 -2.73 2.12 12.64
C GLN A 60 -1.41 1.47 12.18
N VAL A 61 -1.37 0.96 10.94
CA VAL A 61 -0.20 0.27 10.38
C VAL A 61 0.92 1.25 10.02
N VAL A 62 0.57 2.51 9.72
CA VAL A 62 1.48 3.58 9.27
C VAL A 62 2.47 3.10 8.18
N PRO A 63 1.96 2.48 7.10
CA PRO A 63 2.76 1.60 6.23
C PRO A 63 3.99 2.28 5.61
N ALA A 64 3.86 3.54 5.20
CA ALA A 64 4.99 4.30 4.66
C ALA A 64 6.13 4.53 5.68
N LYS A 65 5.80 4.66 6.97
CA LYS A 65 6.81 4.89 8.04
C LYS A 65 7.37 3.59 8.60
N SER A 66 6.57 2.53 8.65
CA SER A 66 6.98 1.22 9.15
C SER A 66 7.66 0.35 8.09
N LEU A 67 7.77 0.84 6.84
CA LEU A 67 8.23 0.06 5.69
C LEU A 67 7.41 -1.23 5.50
N PHE A 68 6.10 -1.12 5.74
CA PHE A 68 5.20 -2.27 5.70
C PHE A 68 5.14 -2.89 4.30
N THR A 69 5.07 -4.22 4.28
CA THR A 69 4.89 -5.04 3.09
C THR A 69 3.68 -5.94 3.30
N GLY A 70 2.80 -6.01 2.31
CA GLY A 70 1.51 -6.74 2.39
C GLY A 70 0.31 -5.83 2.14
N ILE A 71 -0.86 -6.24 2.62
CA ILE A 71 -2.13 -5.54 2.36
C ILE A 71 -2.50 -4.62 3.52
N CYS A 72 -2.74 -3.36 3.21
CA CYS A 72 -3.23 -2.38 4.19
C CYS A 72 -4.16 -1.37 3.52
N GLY A 73 -5.39 -1.25 4.05
CA GLY A 73 -6.38 -0.26 3.59
C GLY A 73 -6.75 -0.37 2.11
N GLY A 74 -6.94 -1.58 1.59
CA GLY A 74 -7.30 -1.81 0.19
C GLY A 74 -6.16 -1.61 -0.81
N ARG A 75 -4.91 -1.67 -0.33
CA ARG A 75 -3.70 -1.44 -1.13
C ARG A 75 -2.66 -2.50 -0.79
N ILE A 76 -1.89 -2.91 -1.80
CA ILE A 76 -0.70 -3.74 -1.64
C ILE A 76 0.49 -2.79 -1.52
N TRP A 77 1.23 -2.96 -0.43
CA TRP A 77 2.41 -2.19 -0.07
C TRP A 77 3.65 -3.05 -0.22
N LEU A 78 4.72 -2.43 -0.70
CA LEU A 78 6.06 -2.99 -0.73
C LEU A 78 7.01 -1.97 -0.13
N ASN A 79 7.61 -2.31 1.02
CA ASN A 79 8.53 -1.44 1.76
C ASN A 79 7.96 -0.03 1.99
N GLY A 80 6.68 0.07 2.32
CA GLY A 80 5.99 1.34 2.56
C GLY A 80 5.60 2.14 1.31
N VAL A 81 5.69 1.56 0.12
CA VAL A 81 5.21 2.17 -1.13
C VAL A 81 4.03 1.38 -1.67
N ILE A 82 3.01 2.06 -2.19
CA ILE A 82 1.87 1.41 -2.86
C ILE A 82 2.33 0.89 -4.23
N ILE A 83 2.10 -0.39 -4.49
CA ILE A 83 2.42 -1.06 -5.76
C ILE A 83 1.18 -1.55 -6.51
N HIS A 84 0.07 -1.73 -5.79
CA HIS A 84 -1.23 -2.09 -6.36
C HIS A 84 -2.34 -1.64 -5.41
N GLU A 85 -3.53 -1.33 -5.93
CA GLU A 85 -4.68 -0.90 -5.13
C GLU A 85 -6.00 -1.32 -5.76
N LEU A 86 -7.02 -1.44 -4.92
CA LEU A 86 -8.38 -1.67 -5.40
C LEU A 86 -8.84 -0.50 -6.28
N PRO A 87 -9.66 -0.75 -7.32
CA PRO A 87 -10.19 0.31 -8.19
C PRO A 87 -10.99 1.40 -7.46
N ASP A 88 -11.59 1.06 -6.32
CA ASP A 88 -12.39 1.96 -5.48
C ASP A 88 -11.63 2.53 -4.27
N ALA A 89 -10.30 2.33 -4.22
CA ALA A 89 -9.47 2.86 -3.14
C ALA A 89 -9.46 4.40 -3.17
N ASP A 90 -10.08 5.02 -2.16
CA ASP A 90 -10.21 6.48 -2.11
C ASP A 90 -8.90 7.11 -1.61
N PRO A 91 -8.28 8.04 -2.35
CA PRO A 91 -7.10 8.78 -1.90
C PRO A 91 -7.28 9.50 -0.55
N ASN A 92 -8.52 9.85 -0.18
CA ASN A 92 -8.83 10.49 1.11
C ASN A 92 -8.66 9.54 2.32
N GLU A 93 -8.48 8.24 2.09
CA GLU A 93 -8.17 7.28 3.15
C GLU A 93 -6.69 7.37 3.60
N LEU A 94 -5.84 7.95 2.76
CA LEU A 94 -4.43 8.20 3.11
C LEU A 94 -4.32 9.24 4.23
N PRO A 95 -3.17 9.31 4.92
CA PRO A 95 -2.91 10.34 5.92
C PRO A 95 -3.12 11.76 5.38
N VAL A 96 -3.62 12.63 6.25
CA VAL A 96 -3.81 14.07 5.99
C VAL A 96 -2.48 14.70 5.54
N PRO A 97 -2.50 15.65 4.58
CA PRO A 97 -1.27 16.20 4.04
C PRO A 97 -0.52 17.05 5.06
N VAL A 98 0.79 16.89 5.14
CA VAL A 98 1.66 17.81 5.86
C VAL A 98 1.99 18.99 4.95
N ILE A 99 1.64 20.20 5.37
CA ILE A 99 1.92 21.41 4.58
C ILE A 99 3.41 21.72 4.61
N ARG A 100 4.01 21.83 3.42
CA ARG A 100 5.44 22.06 3.20
C ARG A 100 5.66 23.35 2.42
N LYS A 101 6.87 23.91 2.48
CA LYS A 101 7.27 25.09 1.70
C LYS A 101 7.13 24.89 0.19
N SER A 102 7.27 23.67 -0.28
CA SER A 102 7.14 23.30 -1.70
C SER A 102 5.69 23.16 -2.17
N CYS A 103 4.69 23.24 -1.29
CA CYS A 103 3.28 23.10 -1.67
C CYS A 103 2.83 24.20 -2.64
N GLY A 104 2.05 23.82 -3.66
CA GLY A 104 1.75 24.71 -4.79
C GLY A 104 2.70 24.56 -5.97
N THR A 105 3.51 23.50 -6.00
CA THR A 105 4.42 23.19 -7.12
C THR A 105 4.37 21.70 -7.45
N ALA A 106 4.88 21.33 -8.63
CA ALA A 106 5.07 19.93 -9.00
C ALA A 106 5.99 19.18 -8.02
N ALA A 107 6.98 19.86 -7.43
CA ALA A 107 7.85 19.29 -6.40
C ALA A 107 7.07 19.00 -5.10
N GLY A 108 6.18 19.91 -4.69
CA GLY A 108 5.28 19.70 -3.56
C GLY A 108 4.35 18.51 -3.76
N SER A 109 3.72 18.38 -4.93
CA SER A 109 2.86 17.23 -5.23
C SER A 109 3.61 15.90 -5.19
N ARG A 110 4.84 15.86 -5.74
CA ARG A 110 5.72 14.68 -5.62
C ARG A 110 6.09 14.37 -4.18
N ALA A 111 6.30 15.38 -3.33
CA ALA A 111 6.59 15.18 -1.91
C ALA A 111 5.43 14.51 -1.18
N HIS A 112 4.17 14.92 -1.44
CA HIS A 112 2.99 14.23 -0.90
C HIS A 112 2.92 12.77 -1.37
N ARG A 113 3.16 12.50 -2.66
CA ARG A 113 3.17 11.12 -3.17
C ARG A 113 4.24 10.24 -2.51
N ARG A 114 5.45 10.76 -2.34
CA ARG A 114 6.55 10.04 -1.69
C ARG A 114 6.28 9.75 -0.21
N ALA A 115 5.58 10.65 0.47
CA ALA A 115 5.16 10.46 1.84
C ALA A 115 3.88 9.60 1.96
N VAL A 116 3.29 9.20 0.82
CA VAL A 116 2.04 8.43 0.69
C VAL A 116 0.91 9.04 1.53
N GLU A 117 0.79 10.35 1.42
CA GLU A 117 -0.27 11.15 2.03
C GLU A 117 -1.18 11.75 0.95
N GLN A 118 -2.33 12.24 1.36
CA GLN A 118 -3.25 12.98 0.51
C GLN A 118 -2.56 14.16 -0.17
N GLN A 119 -3.11 14.64 -1.29
CA GLN A 119 -2.70 15.92 -1.87
C GLN A 119 -3.36 17.07 -1.11
N CYS A 120 -2.58 18.06 -0.67
CA CYS A 120 -3.18 19.30 -0.17
C CYS A 120 -3.85 20.10 -1.31
N PRO A 121 -4.79 21.02 -1.00
CA PRO A 121 -5.49 21.81 -2.02
C PRO A 121 -4.57 22.56 -2.99
N ARG A 122 -3.41 23.02 -2.51
CA ARG A 122 -2.40 23.72 -3.33
C ARG A 122 -1.69 22.78 -4.30
N CYS A 123 -1.57 21.49 -3.97
CA CYS A 123 -0.84 20.50 -4.76
C CYS A 123 -1.74 19.69 -5.71
N LEU A 124 -3.06 19.65 -5.47
CA LEU A 124 -4.03 18.95 -6.33
C LEU A 124 -3.87 19.28 -7.83
N PRO A 125 -3.73 20.55 -8.27
CA PRO A 125 -3.57 20.86 -9.70
C PRO A 125 -2.31 20.25 -10.34
N TYR A 126 -1.29 20.01 -9.53
CA TYR A 126 0.00 19.45 -9.95
C TYR A 126 0.07 17.93 -9.80
N TYR A 127 -0.99 17.30 -9.29
CA TYR A 127 -1.01 15.86 -9.09
C TYR A 127 -0.89 15.14 -10.43
N ARG A 128 0.10 14.25 -10.48
CA ARG A 128 0.29 13.28 -11.54
C ARG A 128 0.62 11.96 -10.86
N PRO A 129 -0.04 10.84 -11.20
CA PRO A 129 0.38 9.53 -10.75
C PRO A 129 1.88 9.32 -10.99
N GLY A 130 2.53 8.58 -10.10
CA GLY A 130 3.91 8.14 -10.36
C GLY A 130 3.93 6.98 -11.33
N PRO A 131 5.11 6.65 -11.89
CA PRO A 131 5.30 5.31 -12.41
C PRO A 131 5.03 4.29 -11.30
N ASN A 132 4.44 3.16 -11.65
CA ASN A 132 4.28 2.07 -10.69
C ASN A 132 5.69 1.50 -10.41
N PRO A 133 6.08 1.29 -9.14
CA PRO A 133 7.37 0.68 -8.82
C PRO A 133 7.63 -0.65 -9.53
N LEU A 134 6.58 -1.40 -9.87
CA LEU A 134 6.70 -2.68 -10.58
C LEU A 134 6.90 -2.55 -12.09
N ASP A 135 6.71 -1.36 -12.69
CA ASP A 135 6.83 -1.18 -14.14
C ASP A 135 8.20 -1.64 -14.66
N ALA A 136 9.27 -1.38 -13.90
CA ALA A 136 10.62 -1.80 -14.25
C ALA A 136 10.82 -3.32 -14.15
N GLU A 137 10.25 -3.97 -13.12
CA GLU A 137 10.33 -5.43 -12.95
C GLU A 137 9.56 -6.15 -14.07
N VAL A 138 8.38 -5.64 -14.42
CA VAL A 138 7.56 -6.17 -15.52
C VAL A 138 8.29 -6.06 -16.86
N GLN A 139 8.91 -4.90 -17.14
CA GLN A 139 9.70 -4.71 -18.36
C GLN A 139 10.89 -5.67 -18.42
N ALA A 140 11.60 -5.88 -17.31
CA ALA A 140 12.73 -6.80 -17.25
C ALA A 140 12.30 -8.26 -17.47
N ALA A 141 11.17 -8.68 -16.88
CA ALA A 141 10.61 -10.02 -17.09
C ALA A 141 10.25 -10.27 -18.56
N GLN A 142 9.59 -9.30 -19.21
CA GLN A 142 9.22 -9.39 -20.63
C GLN A 142 10.43 -9.45 -21.56
N GLN A 143 11.54 -8.77 -21.22
CA GLN A 143 12.79 -8.83 -21.99
C GLN A 143 13.48 -10.20 -21.91
N LEU A 144 13.33 -10.94 -20.81
CA LEU A 144 13.83 -12.32 -20.69
C LEU A 144 12.99 -13.34 -21.46
N GLU A 145 11.72 -13.03 -21.73
CA GLU A 145 10.78 -13.92 -22.43
C GLU A 145 10.83 -13.80 -23.96
N LEU A 146 11.55 -12.82 -24.50
CA LEU A 146 11.80 -12.76 -25.95
C LEU A 146 12.84 -13.83 -26.33
N PRO A 147 12.49 -14.82 -27.17
CA PRO A 147 13.49 -15.70 -27.73
C PRO A 147 14.46 -14.86 -28.59
N ASP A 148 15.76 -15.14 -28.49
CA ASP A 148 16.75 -14.63 -29.44
C ASP A 148 16.23 -14.91 -30.85
N ALA A 149 15.81 -13.85 -31.55
CA ALA A 149 15.37 -13.96 -32.92
C ALA A 149 16.56 -14.43 -33.78
N PRO A 150 16.34 -15.38 -34.72
CA PRO A 150 17.40 -16.00 -35.50
C PRO A 150 18.13 -15.05 -36.45
#